data_AF-A0A354I7W8-F1
#
_entry.id   AF-A0A354I7W8-F1
#
_cell.length_a   1.000
_cell.length_b   1.000
_cell.length_c   1.000
_cell.angle_alpha   90.00
_cell.angle_beta   90.00
_cell.angle_gamma   90.00
#
_symmetry.space_group_name_H-M   'P 1'
#
loop_
_entity.id
_entity.type
_entity.pdbx_description
1 polymer ?
#
loop_
_entity_poly.entity_id
_entity_poly.type
_entity_poly.pdbx_seq_one_letter_code
_entity_poly.pdbx_strand_id
1 'polypeptide(L)'
;MKNLKEGYFNPVFSHIYVEKTVWDHPRTQKILEKFPSAAVIAVDHYKDVFCRSRQSHMLQHRSQNLILAAKCGTLLYKGAPVCQSFGNSYFYYTSCVMNCIFDCEYCYLKGMYPSANIVVFVNLEDIFEEAEQRLKCHPLYLCVSYDTDLLALEQITGYVREWCAFTEKHENLKIEIRTKCAKKHFVPYIRKVPGVIFAFTLSPQAVIEAYEHYTPALKERLSCAAEMIMSGYPVRLCFDPMVYLPDWRRHYTELLEQ
;
A
#
# COMPACT_ATOMS: atom_id res chain seq x y z
N MET A 1 -9.72 12.24 -37.58
CA MET A 1 -8.37 12.51 -37.05
C MET A 1 -8.35 12.07 -35.60
N LYS A 2 -7.66 10.97 -35.27
CA LYS A 2 -7.56 10.47 -33.89
C LYS A 2 -6.85 11.52 -33.03
N ASN A 3 -7.40 11.77 -31.86
CA ASN A 3 -6.95 12.77 -30.89
C ASN A 3 -5.47 12.51 -30.54
N LEU A 4 -4.56 13.40 -30.96
CA LEU A 4 -3.12 13.37 -30.62
C LEU A 4 -2.83 13.71 -29.14
N LYS A 5 -3.84 13.61 -28.26
CA LYS A 5 -3.75 13.92 -26.83
C LYS A 5 -3.59 12.68 -25.94
N GLU A 6 -3.74 11.47 -26.48
CA GLU A 6 -3.53 10.23 -25.72
C GLU A 6 -2.07 9.80 -25.81
N GLY A 7 -1.40 9.66 -24.67
CA GLY A 7 0.00 9.24 -24.62
C GLY A 7 0.21 7.87 -25.24
N TYR A 8 1.36 7.64 -25.87
CA TYR A 8 1.74 6.37 -26.51
C TYR A 8 2.04 5.22 -25.53
N PHE A 9 1.56 5.32 -24.28
CA PHE A 9 1.77 4.31 -23.25
C PHE A 9 0.58 3.38 -23.15
N ASN A 10 0.84 2.12 -22.80
CA ASN A 10 -0.23 1.19 -22.47
C ASN A 10 -0.94 1.62 -21.17
N PRO A 11 -2.20 1.20 -20.96
CA PRO A 11 -2.87 1.37 -19.68
C PRO A 11 -2.08 0.71 -18.53
N VAL A 12 -2.22 1.27 -17.33
CA VAL A 12 -1.73 0.65 -16.09
C VAL A 12 -2.36 -0.74 -15.96
N PHE A 13 -1.54 -1.72 -15.61
CA PHE A 13 -1.87 -3.15 -15.53
C PHE A 13 -2.40 -3.76 -16.84
N SER A 14 -2.01 -3.20 -17.99
CA SER A 14 -2.18 -3.84 -19.29
C SER A 14 -1.49 -5.20 -19.40
N HIS A 15 -0.46 -5.45 -18.60
CA HIS A 15 0.22 -6.73 -18.51
C HIS A 15 0.25 -7.19 -17.04
N ILE A 16 -0.13 -8.45 -16.84
CA ILE A 16 -0.15 -9.09 -15.54
C ILE A 16 0.72 -10.35 -15.61
N TYR A 17 1.77 -10.39 -14.81
CA TYR A 17 2.64 -11.55 -14.69
C TYR A 17 2.16 -12.41 -13.53
N VAL A 18 2.07 -13.71 -13.72
CA VAL A 18 1.55 -14.63 -12.69
C VAL A 18 2.53 -15.77 -12.49
N GLU A 19 2.99 -15.98 -11.27
CA GLU A 19 3.78 -17.16 -10.95
C GLU A 19 2.95 -18.43 -11.18
N LYS A 20 3.54 -19.42 -11.85
CA LYS A 20 2.86 -20.69 -12.18
C LYS A 20 2.27 -21.37 -10.95
N THR A 21 2.92 -21.25 -9.79
CA THR A 21 2.49 -21.86 -8.51
C THR A 21 1.19 -21.28 -7.97
N VAL A 22 0.83 -20.04 -8.34
CA VAL A 22 -0.38 -19.37 -7.87
C VAL A 22 -1.38 -19.10 -8.98
N TRP A 23 -1.19 -19.73 -10.15
CA TRP A 23 -2.05 -19.53 -11.31
C TRP A 23 -3.51 -19.80 -10.97
N ASP A 24 -3.81 -20.94 -10.35
CA ASP A 24 -5.16 -21.35 -9.98
C ASP A 24 -5.61 -20.84 -8.60
N HIS A 25 -4.80 -20.00 -7.95
CA HIS A 25 -5.13 -19.50 -6.62
C HIS A 25 -6.40 -18.62 -6.66
N PRO A 26 -7.38 -18.76 -5.74
CA PRO A 26 -8.64 -18.04 -5.82
C PRO A 26 -8.50 -16.51 -5.87
N ARG A 27 -7.52 -15.94 -5.15
CA ARG A 27 -7.25 -14.49 -5.21
C ARG A 27 -6.63 -14.08 -6.56
N THR A 28 -5.84 -14.94 -7.19
CA THR A 28 -5.31 -14.69 -8.54
C THR A 28 -6.45 -14.54 -9.53
N GLN A 29 -7.37 -15.50 -9.56
CA GLN A 29 -8.52 -15.48 -10.48
C GLN A 29 -9.40 -14.24 -10.26
N LYS A 30 -9.75 -13.92 -9.01
CA LYS A 30 -10.51 -12.71 -8.66
C LYS A 30 -9.82 -11.40 -9.07
N ILE A 31 -8.49 -11.35 -9.06
CA ILE A 31 -7.74 -10.17 -9.51
C ILE A 31 -7.78 -10.11 -11.04
N LEU A 32 -7.53 -11.23 -11.73
CA LEU A 32 -7.54 -11.29 -13.20
C LEU A 32 -8.91 -10.93 -13.80
N GLU A 33 -10.01 -11.32 -13.16
CA GLU A 33 -11.38 -10.95 -13.55
C GLU A 33 -11.59 -9.43 -13.64
N LYS A 34 -10.82 -8.63 -12.89
CA LYS A 34 -10.89 -7.16 -12.92
C LYS A 34 -10.16 -6.54 -14.11
N PHE A 35 -9.34 -7.33 -14.81
CA PHE A 35 -8.52 -6.89 -15.94
C PHE A 35 -8.73 -7.79 -17.17
N PRO A 36 -9.95 -7.86 -17.72
CA PRO A 36 -10.28 -8.79 -18.82
C PRO A 36 -9.48 -8.52 -20.11
N SER A 37 -8.97 -7.30 -20.28
CA SER A 37 -8.18 -6.89 -21.45
C SER A 37 -6.67 -7.00 -21.24
N ALA A 38 -6.20 -7.43 -20.07
CA ALA A 38 -4.78 -7.51 -19.79
C ALA A 38 -4.13 -8.75 -20.43
N ALA A 39 -2.91 -8.59 -20.92
CA ALA A 39 -2.07 -9.73 -21.32
C ALA A 39 -1.56 -10.43 -20.06
N VAL A 40 -2.00 -11.68 -19.86
CA VAL A 40 -1.59 -12.50 -18.71
C VAL A 40 -0.40 -13.38 -19.12
N ILE A 41 0.71 -13.26 -18.39
CA ILE A 41 1.99 -13.89 -18.72
C ILE A 41 2.43 -14.78 -17.56
N ALA A 42 2.62 -16.07 -17.81
CA ALA A 42 3.15 -16.98 -16.80
C ALA A 42 4.65 -16.74 -16.57
N VAL A 43 5.08 -16.75 -15.31
CA VAL A 43 6.49 -16.65 -14.90
C VAL A 43 6.82 -17.73 -13.87
N ASP A 44 8.10 -18.08 -13.73
CA ASP A 44 8.52 -19.04 -12.71
C ASP A 44 8.66 -18.38 -11.34
N HIS A 45 9.26 -17.19 -11.29
CA HIS A 45 9.38 -16.43 -10.05
C HIS A 45 9.19 -14.92 -10.30
N TYR A 46 8.54 -14.19 -9.39
CA TYR A 46 8.21 -12.76 -9.55
C TYR A 46 9.46 -11.90 -9.78
N LYS A 47 10.60 -12.31 -9.19
CA LYS A 47 11.91 -11.67 -9.36
C LYS A 47 12.42 -11.69 -10.81
N ASP A 48 11.97 -12.62 -11.64
CA ASP A 48 12.34 -12.68 -13.07
C ASP A 48 11.83 -11.47 -13.83
N VAL A 49 10.82 -10.78 -13.30
CA VAL A 49 10.26 -9.53 -13.82
C VAL A 49 10.64 -8.36 -12.92
N PHE A 50 10.40 -8.49 -11.61
CA PHE A 50 10.57 -7.43 -10.64
C PHE A 50 12.03 -7.06 -10.39
N CYS A 51 12.97 -8.00 -10.47
CA CYS A 51 14.39 -7.78 -10.18
C CYS A 51 15.27 -7.73 -11.43
N ARG A 52 14.70 -7.54 -12.63
CA ARG A 52 15.50 -7.39 -13.86
C ARG A 52 16.45 -6.20 -13.78
N SER A 53 17.63 -6.34 -14.37
CA SER A 53 18.60 -5.25 -14.45
C SER A 53 18.15 -4.19 -15.46
N ARG A 54 18.66 -2.96 -15.29
CA ARG A 54 18.46 -1.83 -16.23
C ARG A 54 16.98 -1.44 -16.47
N GLN A 55 16.14 -1.60 -15.45
CA GLN A 55 14.77 -1.10 -15.45
C GLN A 55 14.74 0.43 -15.26
N SER A 56 13.67 1.07 -15.72
CA SER A 56 13.44 2.51 -15.54
C SER A 56 12.17 2.74 -14.73
N HIS A 57 12.33 3.21 -13.49
CA HIS A 57 11.22 3.57 -12.61
C HIS A 57 10.29 4.60 -13.24
N MET A 58 10.87 5.67 -13.83
CA MET A 58 10.11 6.73 -14.50
C MET A 58 9.22 6.20 -15.63
N LEU A 59 9.74 5.30 -16.47
CA LEU A 59 8.94 4.74 -17.57
C LEU A 59 7.87 3.77 -17.05
N GLN A 60 8.20 2.98 -16.03
CA GLN A 60 7.27 2.03 -15.45
C GLN A 60 6.11 2.73 -14.74
N HIS A 61 6.31 3.85 -14.05
CA HIS A 61 5.20 4.61 -13.45
C HIS A 61 4.21 5.17 -14.49
N ARG A 62 4.59 5.29 -15.77
CA ARG A 62 3.65 5.66 -16.86
C ARG A 62 2.73 4.51 -17.29
N SER A 63 3.11 3.26 -17.02
CA SER A 63 2.38 2.05 -17.40
C SER A 63 2.85 0.86 -16.55
N GLN A 64 2.51 0.86 -15.25
CA GLN A 64 2.98 -0.18 -14.32
C GLN A 64 2.37 -1.53 -14.68
N ASN A 65 3.17 -2.59 -14.55
CA ASN A 65 2.67 -3.95 -14.62
C ASN A 65 2.28 -4.46 -13.22
N LEU A 66 1.35 -5.40 -13.20
CA LEU A 66 0.99 -6.15 -11.99
C LEU A 66 1.68 -7.51 -12.01
N ILE A 67 2.16 -7.96 -10.85
CA ILE A 67 2.79 -9.27 -10.70
C ILE A 67 2.08 -9.98 -9.56
N LEU A 68 1.54 -11.18 -9.81
CA LEU A 68 0.86 -12.02 -8.84
C LEU A 68 1.77 -13.19 -8.48
N ALA A 69 2.05 -13.36 -7.19
CA ALA A 69 3.09 -14.26 -6.71
C ALA A 69 2.72 -14.91 -5.38
N ALA A 70 3.48 -15.93 -4.96
CA ALA A 70 3.49 -16.43 -3.59
C ALA A 70 4.61 -15.76 -2.78
N LYS A 71 4.29 -15.30 -1.57
CA LYS A 71 5.31 -14.86 -0.62
C LYS A 71 5.94 -16.10 0.02
N CYS A 72 7.25 -16.27 -0.16
CA CYS A 72 8.01 -17.34 0.48
C CYS A 72 9.04 -16.79 1.46
N GLY A 73 9.44 -17.62 2.43
CA GLY A 73 10.46 -17.28 3.43
C GLY A 73 9.89 -16.47 4.60
N THR A 74 10.52 -15.34 4.92
CA THR A 74 10.08 -14.50 6.05
C THR A 74 8.79 -13.75 5.71
N LEU A 75 7.74 -14.01 6.50
CA LEU A 75 6.40 -13.41 6.34
C LEU A 75 6.19 -12.22 7.28
N LEU A 76 6.71 -12.28 8.50
CA LEU A 76 6.70 -11.19 9.48
C LEU A 76 8.13 -10.76 9.81
N TYR A 77 8.39 -9.47 9.74
CA TYR A 77 9.68 -8.86 10.03
C TYR A 77 9.57 -8.03 11.31
N LYS A 78 10.58 -8.08 12.17
CA LYS A 78 10.62 -7.18 13.33
C LYS A 78 10.70 -5.73 12.85
N GLY A 79 9.91 -4.86 13.46
CA GLY A 79 9.93 -3.44 13.17
C GLY A 79 11.30 -2.84 13.46
N ALA A 80 11.77 -1.95 12.58
CA ALA A 80 13.05 -1.28 12.77
C ALA A 80 12.99 -0.35 14.00
N PRO A 81 14.08 -0.19 14.77
CA PRO A 81 14.11 0.67 15.96
C PRO A 81 13.75 2.14 15.67
N VAL A 82 13.99 2.60 14.44
CA VAL A 82 13.68 3.97 13.98
C VAL A 82 12.20 4.17 13.65
N CYS A 83 11.44 3.08 13.47
CA CYS A 83 10.02 3.15 13.22
C CYS A 83 9.25 3.27 14.54
N GLN A 84 8.21 4.09 14.53
CA GLN A 84 7.43 4.39 15.73
C GLN A 84 6.59 3.16 16.15
N SER A 85 6.91 2.57 17.30
CA SER A 85 6.18 1.41 17.85
C SER A 85 4.99 1.80 18.73
N PHE A 86 4.84 3.08 19.07
CA PHE A 86 3.79 3.60 19.96
C PHE A 86 3.72 2.90 21.32
N GLY A 87 4.87 2.49 21.85
CA GLY A 87 4.96 1.78 23.13
C GLY A 87 4.57 0.30 23.06
N ASN A 88 4.31 -0.25 21.87
CA ASN A 88 4.09 -1.69 21.71
C ASN A 88 5.43 -2.44 21.72
N SER A 89 5.59 -3.38 22.64
CA SER A 89 6.83 -4.17 22.79
C SER A 89 7.09 -5.13 21.62
N TYR A 90 6.03 -5.55 20.93
CA TYR A 90 6.07 -6.57 19.88
C TYR A 90 5.61 -5.97 18.56
N PHE A 91 6.50 -5.15 17.99
CA PHE A 91 6.27 -4.44 16.75
C PHE A 91 6.87 -5.19 15.56
N TYR A 92 6.02 -5.48 14.57
CA TYR A 92 6.36 -6.17 13.35
C TYR A 92 5.79 -5.43 12.13
N TYR A 93 6.29 -5.76 10.95
CA TYR A 93 5.67 -5.41 9.68
C TYR A 93 5.64 -6.61 8.74
N THR A 94 4.77 -6.54 7.74
CA THR A 94 4.69 -7.53 6.66
C THR A 94 4.49 -6.83 5.31
N SER A 95 4.86 -7.54 4.26
CA SER A 95 4.78 -7.05 2.88
C SER A 95 3.88 -8.00 2.09
N CYS A 96 2.56 -7.78 2.17
CA CYS A 96 1.57 -8.52 1.37
C CYS A 96 1.45 -7.96 -0.06
N VAL A 97 1.92 -6.73 -0.28
CA VAL A 97 2.17 -6.13 -1.59
C VAL A 97 3.51 -5.41 -1.53
N MET A 98 4.28 -5.49 -2.61
CA MET A 98 5.50 -4.70 -2.80
C MET A 98 5.25 -3.62 -3.84
N ASN A 99 5.76 -2.43 -3.52
CA ASN A 99 5.65 -1.21 -4.30
C ASN A 99 4.26 -0.55 -4.25
N CYS A 100 4.18 0.64 -4.85
CA CYS A 100 2.99 1.48 -4.76
C CYS A 100 2.53 1.98 -6.14
N ILE A 101 1.24 2.28 -6.24
CA ILE A 101 0.64 2.94 -7.40
C ILE A 101 0.96 4.44 -7.47
N PHE A 102 1.37 5.04 -6.35
CA PHE A 102 1.81 6.42 -6.28
C PHE A 102 3.27 6.57 -6.65
N ASP A 103 3.66 7.76 -7.09
CA ASP A 103 5.00 8.07 -7.59
C ASP A 103 5.65 9.20 -6.78
N CYS A 104 5.73 9.03 -5.45
CA CYS A 104 6.40 10.01 -4.60
C CYS A 104 7.91 10.03 -4.91
N GLU A 105 8.51 11.19 -5.15
CA GLU A 105 9.92 11.32 -5.52
C GLU A 105 10.85 10.87 -4.39
N TYR A 106 10.49 11.19 -3.15
CA TYR A 106 11.25 10.84 -1.96
C TYR A 106 11.03 9.39 -1.48
N CYS A 107 10.24 8.58 -2.18
CA CYS A 107 9.80 7.28 -1.69
C CYS A 107 10.99 6.32 -1.49
N TYR A 108 11.19 5.86 -0.26
CA TYR A 108 12.28 4.93 0.07
C TYR A 108 12.18 3.59 -0.70
N LEU A 109 10.98 3.18 -1.11
CA LEU A 109 10.75 1.98 -1.94
C LEU A 109 11.53 2.03 -3.26
N LYS A 110 11.76 3.23 -3.82
CA LYS A 110 12.58 3.41 -5.04
C LYS A 110 14.06 3.08 -4.81
N GLY A 111 14.54 3.23 -3.58
CA GLY A 111 15.88 2.80 -3.16
C GLY A 111 15.95 1.32 -2.79
N MET A 112 14.84 0.70 -2.41
CA MET A 112 14.78 -0.72 -2.04
C MET A 112 14.55 -1.65 -3.23
N TYR A 113 13.76 -1.22 -4.22
CA TYR A 113 13.31 -2.08 -5.31
C TYR A 113 13.79 -1.57 -6.68
N PRO A 114 14.36 -2.45 -7.52
CA PRO A 114 14.86 -2.07 -8.84
C PRO A 114 13.74 -1.85 -9.89
N SER A 115 12.47 -1.92 -9.50
CA SER A 115 11.30 -1.82 -10.37
C SER A 115 10.24 -0.91 -9.75
N ALA A 116 9.44 -0.24 -10.60
CA ALA A 116 8.21 0.42 -10.22
C ALA A 116 6.97 -0.50 -10.36
N ASN A 117 7.11 -1.72 -10.89
CA ASN A 117 5.96 -2.64 -10.98
C ASN A 117 5.46 -3.04 -9.59
N ILE A 118 4.21 -3.47 -9.49
CA ILE A 118 3.59 -3.86 -8.22
C ILE A 118 3.55 -5.38 -8.13
N VAL A 119 4.00 -5.94 -7.00
CA VAL A 119 3.88 -7.37 -6.70
C VAL A 119 2.82 -7.56 -5.63
N VAL A 120 1.77 -8.32 -5.93
CA VAL A 120 0.75 -8.73 -4.96
C VAL A 120 1.00 -10.18 -4.61
N PHE A 121 1.22 -10.46 -3.32
CA PHE A 121 1.35 -11.83 -2.84
C PHE A 121 -0.03 -12.39 -2.50
N VAL A 122 -0.46 -13.42 -3.20
CA VAL A 122 -1.84 -13.91 -3.17
C VAL A 122 -2.13 -14.87 -2.00
N ASN A 123 -1.09 -15.47 -1.45
CA ASN A 123 -1.11 -16.38 -0.29
C ASN A 123 -1.16 -15.62 1.05
N LEU A 124 -2.14 -14.72 1.21
CA LEU A 124 -2.30 -13.91 2.42
C LEU A 124 -2.58 -14.77 3.67
N GLU A 125 -3.15 -15.96 3.48
CA GLU A 125 -3.39 -16.98 4.51
C GLU A 125 -2.11 -17.40 5.23
N ASP A 126 -0.98 -17.51 4.52
CA ASP A 126 0.30 -17.89 5.13
C ASP A 126 0.76 -16.80 6.12
N ILE A 127 0.53 -15.52 5.77
CA ILE A 127 0.87 -14.38 6.63
C ILE A 127 -0.05 -14.38 7.87
N PHE A 128 -1.33 -14.69 7.68
CA PHE A 128 -2.28 -14.81 8.78
C PHE A 128 -1.90 -15.95 9.74
N GLU A 129 -1.53 -17.11 9.21
CA GLU A 129 -1.09 -18.25 10.02
C GLU A 129 0.16 -17.89 10.85
N GLU A 130 1.19 -17.28 10.24
CA GLU A 130 2.37 -16.82 10.98
C GLU A 130 2.00 -15.80 12.07
N ALA A 131 1.09 -14.87 11.78
CA ALA A 131 0.60 -13.91 12.78
C ALA A 131 -0.12 -14.61 13.94
N GLU A 132 -0.95 -15.61 13.68
CA GLU A 132 -1.60 -16.43 14.71
C GLU A 132 -0.58 -17.17 15.58
N GLN A 133 0.48 -17.72 15.00
CA GLN A 133 1.55 -18.36 15.78
C GLN A 133 2.24 -17.38 16.71
N ARG A 134 2.48 -16.13 16.28
CA ARG A 134 3.04 -15.08 17.16
C ARG A 134 2.08 -14.67 18.26
N LEU A 135 0.79 -14.56 17.95
CA LEU A 135 -0.26 -14.17 18.90
C LEU A 135 -0.43 -15.18 20.04
N LYS A 136 -0.05 -16.45 19.86
CA LYS A 136 0.01 -17.45 20.96
C LYS A 136 1.06 -17.11 22.00
N CYS A 137 2.09 -16.34 21.64
CA CYS A 137 3.21 -16.01 22.53
C CYS A 137 3.07 -14.62 23.14
N HIS A 138 2.59 -13.63 22.37
CA HIS A 138 2.52 -12.24 22.79
C HIS A 138 1.53 -11.43 21.94
N PRO A 139 1.02 -10.28 22.41
CA PRO A 139 0.25 -9.36 21.56
C PRO A 139 1.09 -8.88 20.37
N LEU A 140 0.44 -8.46 19.29
CA LEU A 140 1.12 -8.05 18.06
C LEU A 140 0.67 -6.65 17.63
N TYR A 141 1.64 -5.78 17.38
CA TYR A 141 1.43 -4.56 16.61
C TYR A 141 2.07 -4.74 15.24
N LEU A 142 1.23 -4.82 14.19
CA LEU A 142 1.64 -5.21 12.84
C LEU A 142 1.33 -4.11 11.82
N CYS A 143 2.38 -3.57 11.21
CA CYS A 143 2.21 -2.66 10.07
C CYS A 143 2.11 -3.47 8.77
N VAL A 144 0.99 -3.34 8.05
CA VAL A 144 0.69 -4.19 6.88
C VAL A 144 0.89 -3.50 5.54
N SER A 145 1.22 -2.19 5.56
CA SER A 145 1.32 -1.34 4.38
C SER A 145 2.55 -0.42 4.41
N TYR A 146 3.69 -0.89 4.92
CA TYR A 146 4.94 -0.13 4.80
C TYR A 146 5.44 -0.13 3.35
N ASP A 147 5.34 -1.27 2.67
CA ASP A 147 5.88 -1.43 1.32
C ASP A 147 4.90 -1.13 0.19
N THR A 148 3.75 -0.52 0.51
CA THR A 148 2.65 -0.28 -0.43
C THR A 148 1.62 0.70 0.16
N ASP A 149 0.71 1.23 -0.65
CA ASP A 149 -0.54 1.83 -0.15
C ASP A 149 -1.70 0.85 -0.36
N LEU A 150 -2.01 0.07 0.68
CA LEU A 150 -3.06 -0.96 0.60
C LEU A 150 -4.45 -0.38 0.33
N LEU A 151 -4.76 0.79 0.90
CA LEU A 151 -6.06 1.40 0.70
C LEU A 151 -6.22 1.89 -0.74
N ALA A 152 -5.15 2.38 -1.38
CA ALA A 152 -5.16 2.72 -2.80
C ALA A 152 -5.42 1.50 -3.71
N LEU A 153 -4.95 0.31 -3.29
CA LEU A 153 -5.08 -0.96 -4.01
C LEU A 153 -6.31 -1.78 -3.62
N GLU A 154 -7.15 -1.32 -2.69
CA GLU A 154 -8.25 -2.11 -2.12
C GLU A 154 -9.27 -2.59 -3.18
N GLN A 155 -9.52 -1.79 -4.22
CA GLN A 155 -10.40 -2.19 -5.33
C GLN A 155 -9.84 -3.39 -6.10
N ILE A 156 -8.51 -3.56 -6.12
CA ILE A 156 -7.81 -4.62 -6.82
C ILE A 156 -7.66 -5.84 -5.92
N THR A 157 -7.17 -5.67 -4.71
CA THR A 157 -6.75 -6.80 -3.86
C THR A 157 -7.84 -7.26 -2.89
N GLY A 158 -8.62 -6.33 -2.32
CA GLY A 158 -9.54 -6.63 -1.21
C GLY A 158 -8.85 -6.79 0.15
N TYR A 159 -7.55 -6.50 0.24
CA TYR A 159 -6.73 -6.88 1.40
C TYR A 159 -7.04 -6.08 2.66
N VAL A 160 -7.48 -4.82 2.55
CA VAL A 160 -7.91 -4.05 3.72
C VAL A 160 -9.09 -4.75 4.41
N ARG A 161 -10.07 -5.24 3.64
CA ARG A 161 -11.21 -6.00 4.21
C ARG A 161 -10.78 -7.32 4.83
N GLU A 162 -9.89 -8.06 4.19
CA GLU A 162 -9.37 -9.32 4.74
C GLU A 162 -8.59 -9.08 6.05
N TRP A 163 -7.74 -8.05 6.09
CA TRP A 163 -7.05 -7.63 7.31
C TRP A 163 -8.00 -7.20 8.41
N CYS A 164 -9.04 -6.41 8.11
CA CYS A 164 -10.07 -6.07 9.09
C CYS A 164 -10.76 -7.32 9.65
N ALA A 165 -11.18 -8.25 8.80
CA ALA A 165 -11.84 -9.48 9.21
C ALA A 165 -10.91 -10.40 10.04
N PHE A 166 -9.62 -10.41 9.73
CA PHE A 166 -8.62 -11.13 10.50
C PHE A 166 -8.41 -10.48 11.88
N THR A 167 -8.24 -9.15 11.93
CA THR A 167 -8.04 -8.41 13.19
C THR A 167 -9.24 -8.49 14.13
N GLU A 168 -10.46 -8.49 13.60
CA GLU A 168 -11.67 -8.61 14.42
C GLU A 168 -11.73 -9.91 15.25
N LYS A 169 -11.10 -10.98 14.75
CA LYS A 169 -11.05 -12.28 15.44
C LYS A 169 -9.97 -12.35 16.52
N HIS A 170 -9.12 -11.33 16.65
CA HIS A 170 -7.92 -11.36 17.47
C HIS A 170 -7.79 -10.10 18.34
N GLU A 171 -8.27 -10.16 19.57
CA GLU A 171 -8.27 -9.02 20.51
C GLU A 171 -6.85 -8.48 20.79
N ASN A 172 -5.84 -9.34 20.77
CA ASN A 172 -4.44 -9.00 21.03
C ASN A 172 -3.68 -8.55 19.77
N LEU A 173 -4.37 -8.36 18.64
CA LEU A 173 -3.79 -7.87 17.39
C LEU A 173 -4.20 -6.42 17.15
N LYS A 174 -3.19 -5.57 16.94
CA LYS A 174 -3.35 -4.23 16.39
C LYS A 174 -2.65 -4.17 15.05
N ILE A 175 -3.32 -3.67 14.02
CA ILE A 175 -2.70 -3.41 12.72
C ILE A 175 -2.69 -1.92 12.39
N GLU A 176 -1.67 -1.49 11.65
CA GLU A 176 -1.60 -0.17 11.04
C GLU A 176 -1.66 -0.30 9.52
N ILE A 177 -2.60 0.44 8.93
CA ILE A 177 -2.74 0.66 7.49
C ILE A 177 -2.41 2.12 7.21
N ARG A 178 -1.16 2.37 6.81
CA ARG A 178 -0.68 3.68 6.38
C ARG A 178 -1.10 3.97 4.96
N THR A 179 -1.56 5.20 4.70
CA THR A 179 -2.09 5.58 3.40
C THR A 179 -1.92 7.08 3.09
N LYS A 180 -1.80 7.41 1.81
CA LYS A 180 -2.04 8.74 1.21
C LYS A 180 -3.37 8.79 0.44
N CYS A 181 -4.05 7.67 0.29
CA CYS A 181 -5.33 7.56 -0.41
C CYS A 181 -6.42 8.37 0.30
N ALA A 182 -7.30 9.00 -0.47
CA ALA A 182 -8.42 9.82 0.02
C ALA A 182 -9.77 9.39 -0.59
N LYS A 183 -9.88 8.12 -0.97
CA LYS A 183 -11.08 7.54 -1.60
C LYS A 183 -12.16 7.26 -0.53
N LYS A 184 -12.95 8.29 -0.22
CA LYS A 184 -14.07 8.24 0.75
C LYS A 184 -15.08 7.12 0.52
N HIS A 185 -15.28 6.72 -0.74
CA HIS A 185 -16.20 5.64 -1.07
C HIS A 185 -15.84 4.31 -0.39
N PHE A 186 -14.61 4.11 0.12
CA PHE A 186 -14.26 2.92 0.90
C PHE A 186 -14.82 2.91 2.31
N VAL A 187 -15.08 4.08 2.90
CA VAL A 187 -15.45 4.21 4.33
C VAL A 187 -16.69 3.38 4.68
N PRO A 188 -17.76 3.31 3.86
CA PRO A 188 -18.92 2.46 4.15
C PRO A 188 -18.69 0.96 3.97
N TYR A 189 -17.68 0.54 3.19
CA TYR A 189 -17.45 -0.88 2.85
C TYR A 189 -16.36 -1.54 3.68
N ILE A 190 -15.52 -0.75 4.34
CA ILE A 190 -14.53 -1.24 5.29
C ILE A 190 -15.25 -1.48 6.62
N ARG A 191 -14.89 -2.56 7.32
CA ARG A 191 -15.45 -2.82 8.65
C ARG A 191 -14.71 -1.99 9.68
N LYS A 192 -15.45 -1.32 10.57
CA LYS A 192 -14.87 -0.67 11.75
C LYS A 192 -14.44 -1.72 12.76
N VAL A 193 -13.13 -1.85 12.94
CA VAL A 193 -12.52 -2.78 13.90
C VAL A 193 -11.58 -1.98 14.80
N PRO A 194 -11.76 -1.98 16.14
CA PRO A 194 -10.93 -1.18 17.06
C PRO A 194 -9.43 -1.46 16.97
N GLY A 195 -9.04 -2.68 16.60
CA GLY A 195 -7.64 -3.08 16.39
C GLY A 195 -7.03 -2.59 15.07
N VAL A 196 -7.78 -1.91 14.20
CA VAL A 196 -7.31 -1.46 12.88
C VAL A 196 -7.14 0.06 12.89
N ILE A 197 -5.89 0.51 12.75
CA ILE A 197 -5.52 1.93 12.75
C ILE A 197 -5.28 2.38 11.31
N PHE A 198 -6.02 3.39 10.85
CA PHE A 198 -5.79 4.05 9.57
C PHE A 198 -4.87 5.25 9.76
N ALA A 199 -3.65 5.14 9.25
CA ALA A 199 -2.59 6.12 9.42
C ALA A 199 -2.44 7.00 8.17
N PHE A 200 -3.02 8.19 8.18
CA PHE A 200 -3.01 9.13 7.05
C PHE A 200 -1.70 9.90 7.01
N THR A 201 -0.97 9.78 5.90
CA THR A 201 0.23 10.59 5.66
C THR A 201 -0.16 11.97 5.13
N LEU A 202 0.16 13.00 5.91
CA LEU A 202 -0.10 14.39 5.61
C LEU A 202 1.20 15.11 5.27
N SER A 203 1.12 16.04 4.35
CA SER A 203 2.21 16.92 3.95
C SER A 203 1.63 18.25 3.51
N PRO A 204 2.39 19.36 3.61
CA PRO A 204 1.92 20.64 3.07
C PRO A 204 1.56 20.51 1.60
N GLN A 205 0.55 21.26 1.15
CA GLN A 205 0.08 21.18 -0.24
C GLN A 205 1.23 21.43 -1.25
N ALA A 206 2.16 22.32 -0.94
CA ALA A 206 3.35 22.56 -1.76
C ALA A 206 4.29 21.34 -1.88
N VAL A 207 4.43 20.53 -0.82
CA VAL A 207 5.20 19.27 -0.87
C VAL A 207 4.48 18.25 -1.75
N ILE A 208 3.15 18.16 -1.62
CA ILE A 208 2.34 17.22 -2.40
C ILE A 208 2.46 17.53 -3.89
N GLU A 209 2.30 18.79 -4.28
CA GLU A 209 2.40 19.25 -5.68
C GLU A 209 3.79 19.07 -6.28
N ALA A 210 4.84 19.28 -5.47
CA ALA A 210 6.21 19.14 -5.94
C ALA A 210 6.65 17.68 -6.07
N TYR A 211 6.27 16.81 -5.12
CA TYR A 211 6.95 15.52 -4.93
C TYR A 211 6.03 14.31 -4.79
N GLU A 212 4.72 14.46 -4.60
CA GLU A 212 3.81 13.33 -4.35
C GLU A 212 2.90 13.04 -5.54
N HIS A 213 3.50 12.68 -6.67
CA HIS A 213 2.77 12.44 -7.92
C HIS A 213 1.73 11.33 -7.79
N TYR A 214 0.58 11.54 -8.44
CA TYR A 214 -0.60 10.67 -8.43
C TYR A 214 -1.25 10.46 -7.06
N THR A 215 -0.89 11.26 -6.05
CA THR A 215 -1.56 11.24 -4.75
C THR A 215 -2.64 12.33 -4.66
N PRO A 216 -3.65 12.17 -3.79
CA PRO A 216 -4.64 13.22 -3.51
C PRO A 216 -4.03 14.45 -2.83
N ALA A 217 -4.69 15.60 -2.99
CA ALA A 217 -4.33 16.84 -2.31
C ALA A 217 -4.55 16.76 -0.79
N LEU A 218 -3.92 17.68 -0.03
CA LEU A 218 -4.01 17.72 1.43
C LEU A 218 -5.47 17.77 1.91
N LYS A 219 -6.27 18.66 1.31
CA LYS A 219 -7.69 18.84 1.65
C LYS A 219 -8.49 17.55 1.51
N GLU A 220 -8.20 16.75 0.48
CA GLU A 220 -8.88 15.47 0.26
C GLU A 220 -8.50 14.45 1.34
N ARG A 221 -7.20 14.37 1.68
CA ARG A 221 -6.71 13.48 2.75
C ARG A 221 -7.32 13.85 4.11
N LEU A 222 -7.31 15.13 4.47
CA LEU A 222 -7.94 15.62 5.71
C LEU A 222 -9.43 15.32 5.74
N SER A 223 -10.13 15.58 4.62
CA SER A 223 -11.57 15.31 4.53
C SER A 223 -11.89 13.82 4.64
N CYS A 224 -11.05 12.93 4.11
CA CYS A 224 -11.18 11.49 4.25
C CYS A 224 -10.88 11.03 5.68
N ALA A 225 -9.80 11.53 6.29
CA ALA A 225 -9.44 11.23 7.67
C ALA A 225 -10.54 11.67 8.65
N ALA A 226 -11.09 12.87 8.47
CA ALA A 226 -12.20 13.39 9.28
C ALA A 226 -13.45 12.50 9.15
N GLU A 227 -13.79 12.04 7.95
CA GLU A 227 -14.92 11.13 7.73
C GLU A 227 -14.72 9.78 8.43
N MET A 228 -13.50 9.24 8.40
CA MET A 228 -13.15 8.03 9.15
C MET A 228 -13.25 8.24 10.67
N ILE A 229 -12.77 9.39 11.19
CA ILE A 229 -12.92 9.73 12.60
C ILE A 229 -14.40 9.82 12.99
N MET A 230 -15.21 10.56 12.23
CA MET A 230 -16.65 10.71 12.47
C MET A 230 -17.40 9.36 12.42
N SER A 231 -16.92 8.44 11.59
CA SER A 231 -17.46 7.07 11.49
C SER A 231 -16.96 6.13 12.60
N GLY A 232 -16.05 6.60 13.48
CA GLY A 232 -15.53 5.90 14.64
C GLY A 232 -14.32 5.01 14.38
N TYR A 233 -13.63 5.18 13.25
CA TYR A 233 -12.39 4.45 12.98
C TYR A 233 -11.24 5.02 13.82
N PRO A 234 -10.35 4.17 14.36
CA PRO A 234 -9.07 4.62 14.89
C PRO A 234 -8.24 5.24 13.76
N VAL A 235 -7.95 6.53 13.87
CA VAL A 235 -7.17 7.29 12.89
C VAL A 235 -5.91 7.85 13.53
N ARG A 236 -4.81 7.76 12.79
CA ARG A 236 -3.53 8.39 13.12
C ARG A 236 -3.17 9.37 12.00
N LEU A 237 -2.63 10.52 12.37
CA LEU A 237 -2.04 11.47 11.43
C LEU A 237 -0.52 11.28 11.43
N CYS A 238 0.07 11.17 10.24
CA CYS A 238 1.49 10.92 10.03
C CYS A 238 2.12 12.08 9.26
N PHE A 239 3.06 12.77 9.90
CA PHE A 239 3.88 13.81 9.29
C PHE A 239 5.24 13.23 8.93
N ASP A 240 5.28 12.36 7.92
CA ASP A 240 6.46 11.56 7.56
C ASP A 240 6.49 11.29 6.04
N PRO A 241 7.52 11.76 5.30
CA PRO A 241 8.65 12.55 5.79
C PRO A 241 8.30 14.03 5.99
N MET A 242 9.12 14.73 6.76
CA MET A 242 9.18 16.20 6.70
C MET A 242 10.15 16.61 5.59
N VAL A 243 9.66 17.36 4.59
CA VAL A 243 10.43 17.79 3.42
C VAL A 243 10.73 19.28 3.52
N TYR A 244 12.01 19.62 3.45
CA TYR A 244 12.44 21.01 3.44
C TYR A 244 12.19 21.64 2.08
N LEU A 245 11.41 22.71 2.06
CA LEU A 245 11.12 23.56 0.91
C LEU A 245 11.47 25.02 1.25
N PRO A 246 11.68 25.91 0.25
CA PRO A 246 11.58 27.34 0.48
C PRO A 246 10.29 27.67 1.24
N ASP A 247 10.37 28.58 2.23
CA ASP A 247 9.25 28.93 3.11
C ASP A 247 8.60 27.76 3.87
N TRP A 248 9.33 26.66 4.13
CA TRP A 248 8.78 25.49 4.83
C TRP A 248 8.03 25.84 6.11
N ARG A 249 8.49 26.81 6.91
CA ARG A 249 7.81 27.21 8.16
C ARG A 249 6.37 27.63 7.87
N ARG A 250 6.16 28.48 6.88
CA ARG A 250 4.83 28.92 6.46
C ARG A 250 3.98 27.73 6.00
N HIS A 251 4.52 26.90 5.12
CA HIS A 251 3.81 25.73 4.59
C HIS A 251 3.39 24.73 5.67
N TYR A 252 4.24 24.46 6.66
CA TYR A 252 3.91 23.57 7.77
C TYR A 252 2.99 24.25 8.79
N THR A 253 3.10 25.56 9.02
CA THR A 253 2.12 26.30 9.83
C THR A 253 0.72 26.21 9.20
N GLU A 254 0.59 26.48 7.90
CA GLU A 254 -0.68 26.37 7.16
C GLU A 254 -1.26 24.95 7.18
N LEU A 255 -0.40 23.91 7.19
CA LEU A 255 -0.84 22.53 7.36
C LEU A 255 -1.43 22.28 8.76
N LEU A 256 -0.82 22.82 9.81
CA LEU A 256 -1.24 22.60 11.20
C LEU A 256 -2.48 23.41 11.60
N GLU A 257 -2.74 24.51 10.92
CA GLU A 257 -3.94 25.34 11.12
C GLU A 257 -5.22 24.74 10.50
N GLN A 258 -5.07 23.79 9.56
CA GLN A 258 -6.17 23.07 8.89
C GLN A 258 -6.62 21.84 9.69
#